data_AF-A0A177L3X1-F1
#
_entry.id   AF-A0A177L3X1-F1
#
_cell.length_a   1.000
_cell.length_b   1.000
_cell.length_c   1.000
_cell.angle_alpha   90.00
_cell.angle_beta   90.00
_cell.angle_gamma   90.00
#
_symmetry.space_group_name_H-M   'P 1'
#
loop_
_entity.id
_entity.type
_entity.pdbx_description
1 polymer ?
#
loop_
_entity_poly.entity_id
_entity_poly.type
_entity_poly.pdbx_seq_one_letter_code
_entity_poly.pdbx_strand_id
1 'polypeptide(L)'
;MQIKPANKLAEVAEIGQRQYEKAVLASEEFKKLLNNIENAAMDGYTLKEVVLDDSEIRSHKVYQRELVNAGYKVVFRTISGTNLLGQHLEKQVFSVSWAIQVEADE
;
A
#
# COMPACT_ATOMS: atom_id res chain seq x y z
N MET A 1 17.24 -15.40 33.34
CA MET A 1 16.57 -14.59 32.31
C MET A 1 15.40 -13.85 32.95
N GLN A 2 15.49 -12.53 33.12
CA GLN A 2 14.35 -11.72 33.57
C GLN A 2 13.40 -11.50 32.39
N ILE A 3 12.19 -12.03 32.47
CA ILE A 3 11.12 -11.77 31.51
C ILE A 3 10.68 -10.32 31.74
N LYS A 4 10.93 -9.43 30.76
CA LYS A 4 10.41 -8.06 30.84
C LYS A 4 8.87 -8.11 30.87
N PRO A 5 8.19 -7.32 31.72
CA PRO A 5 6.74 -7.36 31.81
C PRO A 5 6.10 -6.98 30.47
N ALA A 6 5.03 -7.67 30.09
CA ALA A 6 4.35 -7.57 28.79
C ALA A 6 4.05 -6.12 28.36
N ASN A 7 3.75 -5.22 29.30
CA ASN A 7 3.49 -3.81 29.03
C ASN A 7 4.69 -3.08 28.41
N LYS A 8 5.92 -3.39 28.85
CA LYS A 8 7.13 -2.78 28.29
C LYS A 8 7.44 -3.28 26.88
N LEU A 9 7.03 -4.49 26.54
CA LEU A 9 7.19 -5.03 25.18
C LEU A 9 6.20 -4.41 24.21
N ALA A 10 4.95 -4.20 24.65
CA ALA A 10 3.92 -3.51 23.87
C ALA A 10 4.33 -2.06 23.54
N GLU A 11 4.82 -1.31 24.52
CA GLU A 11 5.30 0.07 24.32
C GLU A 11 6.46 0.13 23.32
N VAL A 12 7.44 -0.77 23.43
CA VAL A 12 8.58 -0.83 22.49
C VAL A 12 8.12 -1.21 21.09
N ALA A 13 7.18 -2.15 20.95
CA ALA A 13 6.62 -2.53 19.66
C ALA A 13 5.87 -1.36 19.00
N GLU A 14 5.11 -0.59 19.77
CA GLU A 14 4.39 0.57 19.27
C GLU A 14 5.35 1.68 18.79
N ILE A 15 6.39 1.98 19.57
CA ILE A 15 7.42 2.94 19.17
C ILE A 15 8.09 2.49 17.87
N GLY A 16 8.48 1.21 17.79
CA GLY A 16 9.10 0.64 16.59
C GLY A 16 8.20 0.70 15.37
N GLN A 17 6.90 0.41 15.53
CA GLN A 17 5.92 0.50 14.45
C GLN A 17 5.74 1.94 13.95
N ARG A 18 5.63 2.92 14.85
CA ARG A 18 5.54 4.35 14.48
C ARG A 18 6.79 4.84 13.76
N GLN A 19 7.98 4.42 14.20
CA GLN A 19 9.24 4.74 13.54
C GLN A 19 9.32 4.13 12.14
N TYR A 20 8.92 2.87 12.00
CA TYR A 20 8.85 2.18 10.72
C TYR A 20 7.89 2.90 9.75
N GLU A 21 6.69 3.25 10.20
CA GLU A 21 5.71 3.97 9.37
C GLU A 21 6.25 5.31 8.87
N LYS A 22 6.89 6.09 9.76
CA LYS A 22 7.55 7.34 9.38
C LYS A 22 8.65 7.13 8.34
N ALA A 23 9.50 6.11 8.52
CA ALA A 23 10.58 5.81 7.59
C ALA A 23 10.05 5.38 6.22
N VAL A 24 9.01 4.55 6.21
CA VAL A 24 8.34 4.08 4.99
C VAL A 24 7.70 5.23 4.22
N LEU A 25 6.97 6.12 4.91
CA LEU A 25 6.37 7.30 4.27
C LEU A 25 7.41 8.36 3.83
N ALA A 26 8.58 8.39 4.45
CA ALA A 26 9.68 9.25 4.00
C ALA A 26 10.52 8.65 2.86
N SER A 27 10.26 7.40 2.48
CA SER A 27 11.06 6.66 1.50
C SER A 27 10.91 7.20 0.07
N GLU A 28 11.93 6.99 -0.75
CA GLU A 28 11.89 7.32 -2.18
C GLU A 28 10.87 6.47 -2.94
N GLU A 29 10.58 5.25 -2.48
CA GLU A 29 9.56 4.38 -3.07
C GLU A 29 8.16 4.99 -2.95
N PHE A 30 7.82 5.54 -1.78
CA PHE A 30 6.54 6.20 -1.58
C PHE A 30 6.40 7.46 -2.45
N LYS A 31 7.46 8.27 -2.52
CA LYS A 31 7.48 9.45 -3.41
C LYS A 31 7.28 9.07 -4.87
N LYS A 32 7.95 8.01 -5.34
CA LYS A 32 7.76 7.48 -6.71
C LYS A 32 6.33 7.01 -6.95
N LEU A 33 5.72 6.34 -5.97
CA LEU A 33 4.32 5.93 -6.07
C LEU A 33 3.40 7.16 -6.22
N LEU A 34 3.58 8.20 -5.42
CA LEU A 34 2.82 9.44 -5.51
C LEU A 34 2.98 10.11 -6.87
N ASN A 35 4.22 10.30 -7.33
CA ASN A 35 4.49 10.87 -8.65
C ASN A 35 3.85 10.05 -9.77
N ASN A 36 3.82 8.72 -9.66
CA ASN A 36 3.17 7.85 -10.65
C ASN A 36 1.64 7.99 -10.64
N ILE A 37 1.03 8.22 -9.47
CA ILE A 37 -0.40 8.50 -9.35
C ILE A 37 -0.71 9.87 -9.98
N GLU A 38 0.08 10.90 -9.65
CA GLU A 38 -0.07 12.25 -10.18
C GLU A 38 0.10 12.28 -11.71
N ASN A 39 1.16 11.65 -12.23
CA ASN A 39 1.37 11.55 -13.67
C ASN A 39 0.23 10.81 -14.36
N ALA A 40 -0.25 9.70 -13.79
CA ALA A 40 -1.39 8.98 -14.33
C ALA A 40 -2.67 9.85 -14.32
N ALA A 41 -2.86 10.66 -13.28
CA ALA A 41 -3.97 11.61 -13.22
C ALA A 41 -3.86 12.71 -14.29
N MET A 42 -2.66 13.24 -14.52
CA MET A 42 -2.39 14.22 -15.58
C MET A 42 -2.65 13.64 -16.97
N ASP A 43 -2.36 12.35 -17.16
CA ASP A 43 -2.64 11.62 -18.40
C ASP A 43 -4.12 11.22 -18.55
N GLY A 44 -4.97 11.56 -17.57
CA GLY A 44 -6.42 11.29 -17.60
C GLY A 44 -6.84 9.91 -17.09
N TYR A 45 -5.91 9.13 -16.51
CA TYR A 45 -6.26 7.88 -15.84
C TYR A 45 -6.76 8.15 -14.41
N THR A 46 -7.62 7.27 -13.91
CA THR A 46 -8.18 7.34 -12.54
C THR A 46 -7.78 6.15 -11.67
N LEU A 47 -6.91 5.28 -12.18
CA LEU A 47 -6.50 4.02 -11.57
C LEU A 47 -5.02 3.77 -11.81
N LYS A 48 -4.31 3.40 -10.75
CA LYS A 48 -2.94 2.88 -10.79
C LYS A 48 -2.89 1.52 -10.13
N GLU A 49 -2.26 0.55 -10.79
CA GLU A 49 -2.03 -0.79 -10.23
C GLU A 49 -0.54 -1.08 -10.16
N VAL A 50 -0.13 -1.74 -9.07
CA VAL A 50 1.23 -2.17 -8.81
C VAL A 50 1.18 -3.64 -8.40
N VAL A 51 1.89 -4.50 -9.13
CA VAL A 51 2.11 -5.89 -8.70
C VAL A 51 3.19 -5.88 -7.64
N LEU A 52 2.92 -6.53 -6.51
CA LEU A 52 3.79 -6.54 -5.35
C LEU A 52 4.53 -7.86 -5.22
N ASP A 53 5.77 -7.75 -4.75
CA ASP A 53 6.51 -8.86 -4.14
C ASP A 53 6.19 -8.97 -2.64
N ASP A 54 6.43 -10.14 -2.05
CA ASP A 54 6.10 -10.42 -0.64
C ASP A 54 6.76 -9.44 0.36
N SER A 55 7.97 -8.98 0.03
CA SER A 55 8.72 -7.99 0.82
C SER A 55 8.07 -6.61 0.85
N GLU A 56 7.27 -6.28 -0.17
CA GLU A 56 6.69 -4.95 -0.37
C GLU A 56 5.30 -4.82 0.26
N ILE A 57 4.65 -5.94 0.60
CA ILE A 57 3.30 -5.95 1.17
C ILE A 57 3.23 -5.10 2.44
N ARG A 58 4.25 -5.20 3.31
CA ARG A 58 4.25 -4.50 4.59
C ARG A 58 4.31 -2.97 4.42
N SER A 59 5.15 -2.46 3.52
CA SER A 59 5.24 -1.02 3.26
C SER A 59 3.98 -0.52 2.56
N HIS A 60 3.43 -1.28 1.61
CA HIS A 60 2.20 -0.90 0.91
C HIS A 60 0.96 -0.86 1.81
N LYS A 61 0.93 -1.62 2.91
CA LYS A 61 -0.11 -1.46 3.95
C LYS A 61 0.02 -0.15 4.72
N VAL A 62 1.23 0.41 4.84
CA VAL A 62 1.41 1.77 5.37
C VAL A 62 0.90 2.77 4.35
N TYR A 63 1.29 2.63 3.08
CA TYR A 63 0.82 3.51 2.00
C TYR A 63 -0.69 3.51 1.87
N GLN A 64 -1.34 2.34 1.96
CA GLN A 64 -2.79 2.23 1.93
C GLN A 64 -3.46 3.13 2.97
N ARG A 65 -3.00 3.05 4.23
CA ARG A 65 -3.59 3.84 5.32
C ARG A 65 -3.45 5.32 5.06
N GLU A 66 -2.27 5.76 4.63
CA GLU A 66 -2.02 7.18 4.35
C GLU A 66 -2.82 7.69 3.14
N LEU A 67 -2.87 6.91 2.05
CA LEU A 67 -3.63 7.26 0.85
C LEU A 67 -5.15 7.28 1.12
N VAL A 68 -5.67 6.34 1.91
CA VAL A 68 -7.09 6.36 2.32
C VAL A 68 -7.41 7.57 3.17
N ASN A 69 -6.53 7.95 4.11
CA ASN A 69 -6.68 9.18 4.89
C ASN A 69 -6.68 10.43 4.01
N ALA A 70 -5.94 10.41 2.89
CA ALA A 70 -5.93 11.47 1.89
C ALA A 70 -7.11 11.43 0.89
N GLY A 71 -8.04 10.48 1.03
CA GLY A 71 -9.25 10.39 0.20
C GLY A 71 -9.14 9.48 -1.02
N TYR A 72 -8.03 8.78 -1.22
CA TYR A 72 -7.90 7.80 -2.30
C TYR A 72 -8.61 6.49 -1.96
N LYS A 73 -9.16 5.82 -2.97
CA LYS A 73 -9.68 4.46 -2.82
C LYS A 73 -8.58 3.45 -3.15
N VAL A 74 -8.16 2.69 -2.15
CA VAL A 74 -7.05 1.73 -2.26
C VAL A 74 -7.52 0.30 -1.95
N VAL A 75 -7.16 -0.66 -2.81
CA VAL A 75 -7.57 -2.07 -2.68
C VAL A 75 -6.36 -3.00 -2.90
N PHE A 76 -6.23 -4.01 -2.04
CA PHE A 76 -5.37 -5.17 -2.28
C PHE A 76 -6.17 -6.31 -2.91
N ARG A 77 -5.65 -6.92 -3.97
CA ARG A 77 -6.25 -8.09 -4.62
C ARG A 77 -5.20 -9.16 -4.84
N THR A 78 -5.59 -10.41 -4.77
CA THR A 78 -4.75 -11.52 -5.21
C THR A 78 -5.23 -11.96 -6.58
N ILE A 79 -4.33 -11.94 -7.55
CA ILE A 79 -4.56 -12.50 -8.88
C ILE A 79 -3.88 -13.86 -8.91
N SER A 80 -4.68 -14.90 -9.12
CA SER A 80 -4.20 -16.26 -9.36
C SER A 80 -4.15 -16.53 -10.86
N GLY A 81 -3.08 -17.16 -11.33
CA GLY A 81 -2.95 -17.65 -12.70
C GLY A 81 -2.14 -18.92 -12.76
N THR A 82 -2.01 -19.47 -13.96
CA THR A 82 -1.17 -20.65 -14.22
C THR A 82 -0.12 -20.27 -15.24
N ASN A 83 1.15 -20.53 -14.94
CA ASN A 83 2.22 -20.30 -15.93
C ASN A 83 2.21 -21.40 -17.02
N LEU A 84 3.03 -21.22 -18.07
CA LEU A 84 3.12 -22.17 -19.19
C LEU A 84 3.54 -23.59 -18.79
N LEU A 85 4.08 -23.77 -17.58
CA LEU A 85 4.49 -25.05 -17.02
C LEU A 85 3.41 -25.67 -16.12
N GLY A 86 2.21 -25.09 -16.04
CA GLY A 86 1.13 -25.60 -15.20
C GLY A 86 1.27 -25.24 -13.72
N GLN A 87 2.23 -24.40 -13.33
CA GLN A 87 2.41 -24.00 -11.93
C GLN A 87 1.45 -22.86 -11.58
N HIS A 88 0.83 -22.98 -10.41
CA HIS A 88 0.00 -21.94 -9.83
C HIS A 88 0.85 -20.74 -9.41
N LEU A 89 0.50 -19.56 -9.90
CA LEU A 89 1.16 -18.31 -9.61
C LEU A 89 0.16 -17.36 -8.96
N GLU A 90 0.43 -16.95 -7.74
CA GLU A 90 -0.34 -15.92 -7.05
C GLU A 90 0.46 -14.63 -7.02
N LYS A 91 -0.19 -13.52 -7.39
CA LYS A 91 0.39 -12.18 -7.35
C LYS A 91 -0.52 -11.28 -6.53
N GLN A 92 0.06 -10.56 -5.57
CA GLN A 92 -0.67 -9.51 -4.89
C GLN A 92 -0.59 -8.23 -5.70
N VAL A 93 -1.72 -7.56 -5.86
CA VAL A 93 -1.85 -6.32 -6.60
C VAL A 93 -2.38 -5.25 -5.67
N PHE A 94 -1.70 -4.11 -5.68
CA PHE A 94 -2.06 -2.89 -4.99
C PHE A 94 -2.64 -1.90 -6.00
N SER A 95 -3.93 -1.61 -5.85
CA SER A 95 -4.65 -0.71 -6.76
C SER A 95 -5.06 0.57 -6.02
N VAL A 96 -4.72 1.73 -6.58
CA VAL A 96 -5.08 3.06 -6.09
C VAL A 96 -5.98 3.74 -7.12
N SER A 97 -7.09 4.32 -6.68
CA SER A 97 -8.02 5.04 -7.55
C SER A 97 -8.43 6.40 -6.97
N TRP A 98 -8.59 7.37 -7.87
CA TRP A 98 -8.88 8.78 -7.58
C TRP A 98 -9.91 9.30 -8.59
N ALA A 99 -11.08 8.67 -8.65
CA ALA A 99 -12.16 9.23 -9.44
C ALA A 99 -12.62 10.54 -8.80
N ILE A 100 -12.71 11.61 -9.60
CA ILE A 100 -13.55 12.77 -9.28
C ILE A 100 -14.95 12.20 -9.07
N GLN A 101 -15.57 12.44 -7.92
CA GLN A 101 -17.01 12.24 -7.82
C GLN A 101 -17.64 13.24 -8.78
N VAL A 102 -17.88 12.80 -10.02
CA VAL A 102 -18.89 13.43 -10.84
C VAL A 102 -20.18 12.97 -10.19
N GLU A 103 -20.68 13.77 -9.24
CA GLU A 103 -22.10 13.74 -8.91
C GLU A 103 -22.79 13.87 -10.26
N ALA A 104 -23.40 12.77 -10.71
CA ALA A 104 -24.32 12.83 -11.81
C ALA A 104 -25.49 13.65 -11.28
N ASP A 105 -25.52 14.94 -11.63
CA ASP A 105 -26.68 15.79 -11.42
C ASP A 105 -27.92 15.02 -11.93
N GLU A 106 -28.89 14.84 -11.04
CA GLU A 106 -30.22 14.24 -11.29
C GLU A 106 -30.99 14.95 -12.41
#